data_AF-A0A7S3FMZ0-F1
#
_entry.id   AF-A0A7S3FMZ0-F1
#
_cell.length_a   1.000
_cell.length_b   1.000
_cell.length_c   1.000
_cell.angle_alpha   90.00
_cell.angle_beta   90.00
_cell.angle_gamma   90.00
#
_symmetry.space_group_name_H-M   'P 1'
#
loop_
_entity.id
_entity.type
_entity.pdbx_description
1 polymer ?
#
loop_
_entity_poly.entity_id
_entity_poly.type
_entity_poly.pdbx_seq_one_letter_code
_entity_poly.pdbx_strand_id
1 'polypeptide(L)'
;MNKLSGTCVSTRRTATWPGRHVGHQMLLARQPVGLSRLCGVRGALRRRPAGRTYAAAAEDLGQRETGTGMAEDPVVQEKPKTPAELDGENFQEMPSVEFWRTWMRRSPVDDVQDFLQSGGGLGALDLGKVRSLAPFSASEWGLYEEGSFRYWSYHLLRSGFFVAQAAAGITASQRTSSEETSGRLLANLTTNAGLRLYTEALQMFRQDFANIKAGAYREPYDMDPRHRQFSPSFILRRTLRFLEEAPRTLKRRSEGVAEDVWLKSPLYPEYYMNTWHFQTDGWLSSTSAGVYETSTETLFLGQQDAMQRTTLVPLSGHLKGRDLAGCKIMELACGTGRFATFVKDNFPDATVTCLDMS
;
A
#
# COMPACT_ATOMS: atom_id res chain seq x y z
N MET A 1 -21.21 -37.30 64.23
CA MET A 1 -22.41 -37.37 63.35
C MET A 1 -22.03 -36.65 62.06
N ASN A 2 -21.72 -37.34 60.96
CA ASN A 2 -22.67 -37.78 59.90
C ASN A 2 -23.57 -36.62 59.45
N LYS A 3 -23.70 -36.18 58.19
CA LYS A 3 -23.35 -36.58 56.80
C LYS A 3 -23.49 -35.26 55.99
N LEU A 4 -22.64 -34.87 55.04
CA LEU A 4 -22.46 -35.36 53.66
C LEU A 4 -23.72 -35.38 52.77
N SER A 5 -23.79 -34.44 51.82
CA SER A 5 -23.93 -34.63 50.35
C SER A 5 -24.04 -33.22 49.71
N GLY A 6 -23.26 -32.79 48.71
CA GLY A 6 -22.89 -33.41 47.41
C GLY A 6 -23.65 -32.61 46.34
N THR A 7 -23.10 -32.08 45.23
CA THR A 7 -21.98 -32.48 44.35
C THR A 7 -21.76 -31.29 43.38
N CYS A 8 -20.53 -30.82 43.12
CA CYS A 8 -19.59 -31.18 42.02
C CYS A 8 -20.14 -30.87 40.61
N VAL A 9 -19.45 -30.15 39.73
CA VAL A 9 -18.35 -30.66 38.86
C VAL A 9 -17.30 -29.58 38.52
N SER A 10 -16.06 -30.07 38.40
CA SER A 10 -14.80 -29.38 38.11
C SER A 10 -14.35 -29.56 36.65
N THR A 11 -13.39 -28.76 36.18
CA THR A 11 -12.13 -29.16 35.49
C THR A 11 -11.40 -27.87 35.07
N ARG A 12 -10.30 -27.40 35.70
CA ARG A 12 -8.86 -27.77 35.65
C ARG A 12 -8.23 -27.91 34.26
N ARG A 13 -7.20 -27.09 33.99
CA ARG A 13 -5.77 -27.44 33.72
C ARG A 13 -4.96 -26.14 33.54
N THR A 14 -4.15 -25.67 34.49
CA THR A 14 -2.76 -26.03 34.90
C THR A 14 -1.65 -25.52 33.98
N ALA A 15 -0.86 -24.59 34.54
CA ALA A 15 0.51 -24.25 34.15
C ALA A 15 1.50 -24.98 35.09
N THR A 16 2.70 -25.37 34.60
CA THR A 16 3.98 -25.40 35.35
C THR A 16 5.21 -25.74 34.47
N TRP A 17 6.26 -24.93 34.70
CA TRP A 17 7.73 -24.93 34.46
C TRP A 17 8.52 -26.27 34.63
N PRO A 18 9.82 -26.48 34.23
CA PRO A 18 11.05 -25.79 34.75
C PRO A 18 12.33 -25.74 33.85
N GLY A 19 13.45 -25.21 34.36
CA GLY A 19 14.76 -25.11 33.66
C GLY A 19 15.96 -25.81 34.33
N ARG A 20 17.13 -25.88 33.63
CA ARG A 20 18.54 -25.68 34.09
C ARG A 20 19.58 -26.24 33.09
N HIS A 21 20.64 -25.44 32.87
CA HIS A 21 22.06 -25.66 32.49
C HIS A 21 22.56 -26.95 31.80
N VAL A 22 23.36 -26.80 30.71
CA VAL A 22 24.80 -27.19 30.55
C VAL A 22 25.36 -26.42 29.31
N GLY A 23 26.61 -25.96 29.35
CA GLY A 23 27.28 -25.23 28.26
C GLY A 23 28.18 -26.08 27.34
N HIS A 24 28.49 -25.53 26.16
CA HIS A 24 29.69 -25.72 25.32
C HIS A 24 29.62 -24.64 24.22
N GLN A 25 30.48 -23.62 24.18
CA GLN A 25 31.82 -23.58 23.58
C GLN A 25 31.92 -24.12 22.14
N MET A 26 32.27 -23.21 21.22
CA MET A 26 32.95 -23.37 19.91
C MET A 26 32.33 -24.30 18.85
N LEU A 27 32.14 -23.78 17.63
CA LEU A 27 33.18 -23.91 16.59
C LEU A 27 32.89 -22.99 15.39
N LEU A 28 33.85 -22.09 15.15
CA LEU A 28 34.13 -21.49 13.86
C LEU A 28 34.54 -22.60 12.87
N ALA A 29 33.91 -22.64 11.70
CA ALA A 29 34.45 -23.33 10.53
C ALA A 29 34.75 -22.29 9.45
N ARG A 30 35.97 -21.72 9.54
CA ARG A 30 36.72 -21.24 8.37
C ARG A 30 37.31 -22.47 7.68
N GLN A 31 37.29 -22.48 6.35
CA GLN A 31 38.28 -23.23 5.56
C GLN A 31 39.00 -22.24 4.61
N PRO A 32 40.30 -22.42 4.35
CA PRO A 32 41.20 -21.38 3.88
C PRO A 32 41.61 -21.59 2.41
N VAL A 33 41.95 -20.51 1.69
CA VAL A 33 42.89 -20.63 0.56
C VAL A 33 43.83 -19.42 0.51
N GLY A 34 45.09 -19.69 0.83
CA GLY A 34 46.30 -19.20 0.14
C GLY A 34 46.56 -17.71 0.02
N LEU A 35 47.36 -17.16 0.92
CA LEU A 35 48.20 -15.99 0.63
C LEU A 35 49.33 -16.40 -0.33
N SER A 36 49.57 -15.58 -1.36
CA SER A 36 50.90 -15.39 -1.92
C SER A 36 51.11 -13.90 -2.23
N ARG A 37 52.26 -13.42 -1.78
CA ARG A 37 52.72 -12.03 -1.69
C ARG A 37 52.89 -11.40 -3.08
N LEU A 38 52.79 -10.06 -3.14
CA LEU A 38 53.91 -9.18 -3.53
C LEU A 38 53.56 -7.68 -3.33
N CYS A 39 54.60 -6.90 -3.01
CA CYS A 39 54.71 -5.45 -2.82
C CYS A 39 53.82 -4.62 -3.79
N GLY A 40 53.27 -3.45 -3.45
CA GLY A 40 53.78 -2.38 -2.60
C GLY A 40 54.17 -1.19 -3.48
N VAL A 41 53.28 -0.20 -3.66
CA VAL A 41 53.62 1.16 -4.14
C VAL A 41 52.62 2.17 -3.56
N ARG A 42 53.15 3.15 -2.82
CA ARG A 42 52.48 4.41 -2.44
C ARG A 42 52.36 5.32 -3.67
N GLY A 43 51.26 6.06 -3.82
CA GLY A 43 51.28 7.22 -4.71
C GLY A 43 49.95 7.87 -5.06
N ALA A 44 49.77 9.08 -4.53
CA ALA A 44 49.12 10.25 -5.15
C ALA A 44 47.58 10.34 -5.21
N LEU A 45 47.07 11.28 -4.43
CA LEU A 45 45.82 12.02 -4.67
C LEU A 45 45.76 12.50 -6.13
N ARG A 46 44.63 12.23 -6.81
CA ARG A 46 44.11 13.10 -7.87
C ARG A 46 42.58 13.10 -7.85
N ARG A 47 42.01 14.29 -7.62
CA ARG A 47 40.60 14.59 -7.86
C ARG A 47 40.24 14.23 -9.31
N ARG A 48 39.09 13.59 -9.54
CA ARG A 48 38.42 13.55 -10.85
C ARG A 48 36.91 13.74 -10.70
N PRO A 49 36.27 14.30 -11.75
CA PRO A 49 34.96 14.95 -11.67
C PRO A 49 33.81 13.98 -11.95
N ALA A 50 32.60 14.51 -11.73
CA ALA A 50 31.30 13.89 -11.90
C ALA A 50 31.05 13.27 -13.28
N GLY A 51 30.24 12.21 -13.28
CA GLY A 51 29.47 11.73 -14.43
C GLY A 51 30.22 10.80 -15.38
N ARG A 52 30.03 9.49 -15.21
CA ARG A 52 29.92 8.55 -16.34
C ARG A 52 29.33 7.21 -15.91
N THR A 53 28.39 6.79 -16.73
CA THR A 53 27.60 5.57 -16.73
C THR A 53 28.45 4.29 -16.78
N TYR A 54 28.05 3.29 -16.01
CA TYR A 54 28.60 1.93 -16.03
C TYR A 54 28.17 1.20 -17.30
N ALA A 55 28.94 1.31 -18.38
CA ALA A 55 28.88 0.42 -19.54
C ALA A 55 30.11 0.64 -20.43
N ALA A 56 31.22 -0.02 -20.10
CA ALA A 56 32.33 -0.33 -21.02
C ALA A 56 33.50 -0.95 -20.22
N ALA A 57 33.44 -2.24 -19.97
CA ALA A 57 34.60 -3.03 -19.55
C ALA A 57 34.33 -4.51 -19.88
N ALA A 58 34.24 -4.82 -21.17
CA ALA A 58 34.17 -6.20 -21.65
C ALA A 58 34.67 -6.33 -23.10
N GLU A 59 35.71 -5.61 -23.49
CA GLU A 59 36.42 -5.88 -24.73
C GLU A 59 37.89 -5.58 -24.50
N ASP A 60 38.70 -6.64 -24.38
CA ASP A 60 40.05 -6.76 -24.96
C ASP A 60 40.82 -7.90 -24.27
N LEU A 61 40.55 -9.14 -24.65
CA LEU A 61 41.47 -10.25 -24.43
C LEU A 61 41.29 -11.32 -25.53
N GLY A 62 42.25 -11.33 -26.47
CA GLY A 62 42.76 -12.58 -27.05
C GLY A 62 42.40 -12.89 -28.50
N GLN A 63 43.12 -12.29 -29.45
CA GLN A 63 43.37 -12.91 -30.74
C GLN A 63 44.37 -14.07 -30.59
N ARG A 64 43.94 -15.29 -30.90
CA ARG A 64 44.83 -16.38 -31.35
C ARG A 64 44.09 -17.17 -32.44
N GLU A 65 44.59 -17.06 -33.66
CA GLU A 65 44.22 -17.91 -34.78
C GLU A 65 44.91 -19.27 -34.65
N THR A 66 44.16 -20.37 -34.84
CA THR A 66 44.64 -21.60 -35.49
C THR A 66 43.46 -22.50 -35.88
N GLY A 67 43.42 -22.96 -37.13
CA GLY A 67 43.00 -24.32 -37.46
C GLY A 67 41.66 -24.50 -38.18
N THR A 68 41.74 -24.83 -39.47
CA THR A 68 40.67 -25.35 -40.34
C THR A 68 40.02 -26.62 -39.80
N GLY A 69 38.69 -26.65 -39.69
CA GLY A 69 37.92 -27.88 -39.43
C GLY A 69 36.41 -27.63 -39.39
N MET A 70 35.72 -28.16 -40.40
CA MET A 70 34.26 -28.39 -40.58
C MET A 70 33.30 -27.24 -40.21
N ALA A 71 32.53 -26.78 -41.20
CA ALA A 71 31.44 -25.84 -41.01
C ALA A 71 30.35 -26.46 -40.12
N GLU A 72 30.41 -26.18 -38.82
CA GLU A 72 29.23 -26.25 -37.96
C GLU A 72 28.33 -25.07 -38.33
N ASP A 73 27.03 -25.34 -38.51
CA ASP A 73 26.02 -24.28 -38.63
C ASP A 73 26.25 -23.27 -37.50
N PRO A 74 26.21 -21.95 -37.76
CA PRO A 74 26.46 -20.97 -36.73
C PRO A 74 25.40 -21.18 -35.64
N VAL A 75 25.84 -21.75 -34.51
CA VAL A 75 25.05 -21.78 -33.28
C VAL A 75 24.83 -20.30 -32.95
N VAL A 76 23.65 -19.80 -33.28
CA VAL A 76 23.20 -18.47 -32.85
C VAL A 76 23.16 -18.56 -31.33
N GLN A 77 24.26 -18.13 -30.69
CA GLN A 77 24.26 -17.95 -29.25
C GLN A 77 23.29 -16.81 -28.99
N GLU A 78 22.06 -17.17 -28.59
CA GLU A 78 21.09 -16.20 -28.10
C GLU A 78 21.77 -15.40 -26.99
N LYS A 79 21.84 -14.08 -27.19
CA LYS A 79 22.40 -13.17 -26.20
C LYS A 79 21.64 -13.41 -24.89
N PRO A 80 22.33 -13.61 -23.75
CA PRO A 80 21.66 -13.82 -22.49
C PRO A 80 20.78 -12.62 -22.17
N LYS A 81 19.48 -12.88 -22.04
CA LYS A 81 18.46 -11.87 -21.71
C LYS A 81 18.65 -11.39 -20.28
N THR A 82 18.49 -10.10 -20.06
CA THR A 82 18.40 -9.50 -18.74
C THR A 82 17.12 -9.94 -18.03
N PRO A 83 17.05 -9.87 -16.69
CA PRO A 83 15.80 -10.13 -15.98
C PRO A 83 14.63 -9.27 -16.48
N ALA A 84 14.88 -8.01 -16.83
CA ALA A 84 13.84 -7.12 -17.38
C ALA A 84 13.33 -7.55 -18.76
N GLU A 85 14.20 -8.09 -19.62
CA GLU A 85 13.81 -8.64 -20.92
C GLU A 85 12.98 -9.92 -20.76
N LEU A 86 13.36 -10.79 -19.80
CA LEU A 86 12.60 -12.00 -19.46
C LEU A 86 11.23 -11.68 -18.83
N ASP A 87 11.17 -10.66 -17.98
CA ASP A 87 9.92 -10.17 -17.42
C ASP A 87 9.02 -9.58 -18.51
N GLY A 88 9.59 -8.82 -19.45
CA GLY A 88 8.87 -8.23 -20.58
C GLY A 88 8.21 -9.28 -21.48
N GLU A 89 8.79 -10.47 -21.62
CA GLU A 89 8.21 -11.57 -22.39
C GLU A 89 6.96 -12.19 -21.75
N ASN A 90 6.84 -12.07 -20.42
CA ASN A 90 5.75 -12.66 -19.65
C ASN A 90 4.80 -11.59 -19.06
N PHE A 91 5.11 -10.31 -19.27
CA PHE A 91 4.32 -9.21 -18.74
C PHE A 91 2.94 -9.17 -19.42
N GLN A 92 1.89 -9.23 -18.61
CA GLN A 92 0.52 -9.11 -19.08
C GLN A 92 -0.11 -7.87 -18.44
N GLU A 93 -0.47 -6.91 -19.28
CA GLU A 93 -1.20 -5.73 -18.83
C GLU A 93 -2.65 -6.13 -18.52
N MET A 94 -3.07 -5.89 -17.27
CA MET A 94 -4.45 -6.15 -16.85
C MET A 94 -5.41 -5.16 -17.54
N PRO A 95 -6.63 -5.58 -17.93
CA PRO A 95 -7.60 -4.69 -18.58
C PRO A 95 -7.94 -3.42 -17.76
N SER A 96 -7.79 -3.48 -16.44
CA SER A 96 -7.96 -2.31 -15.57
C SER A 96 -6.93 -1.20 -15.84
N VAL A 97 -5.72 -1.54 -16.29
CA VAL A 97 -4.69 -0.54 -16.62
C VAL A 97 -5.15 0.29 -17.82
N GLU A 98 -5.60 -0.37 -18.89
CA GLU A 98 -6.15 0.32 -20.07
C GLU A 98 -7.38 1.17 -19.69
N PHE A 99 -8.25 0.62 -18.84
CA PHE A 99 -9.39 1.37 -18.31
C PHE A 99 -8.92 2.65 -17.63
N TRP A 100 -8.05 2.59 -16.62
CA TRP A 100 -7.60 3.79 -15.90
C TRP A 100 -6.78 4.75 -16.76
N ARG A 101 -6.05 4.24 -17.76
CA ARG A 101 -5.30 5.05 -18.74
C ARG A 101 -6.22 5.87 -19.64
N THR A 102 -7.31 5.25 -20.10
CA THR A 102 -8.26 5.85 -21.05
C THR A 102 -9.47 6.47 -20.40
N TRP A 103 -9.68 6.23 -19.10
CA TRP A 103 -10.80 6.77 -18.34
C TRP A 103 -10.71 8.30 -18.34
N MET A 104 -11.54 8.90 -19.20
CA MET A 104 -11.54 10.33 -19.42
C MET A 104 -12.25 11.05 -18.29
N ARG A 105 -11.43 11.66 -17.43
CA ARG A 105 -11.79 12.69 -16.45
C ARG A 105 -12.39 13.92 -17.14
N ARG A 106 -13.70 13.97 -17.38
CA ARG A 106 -14.39 15.25 -17.63
C ARG A 106 -14.87 15.87 -16.32
N SER A 107 -14.83 17.20 -16.31
CA SER A 107 -15.02 18.08 -15.15
C SER A 107 -16.38 17.85 -14.49
N PRO A 108 -16.42 17.39 -13.23
CA PRO A 108 -17.68 17.26 -12.50
C PRO A 108 -18.43 18.58 -12.30
N VAL A 109 -17.78 19.74 -12.53
CA VAL A 109 -18.49 21.02 -12.56
C VAL A 109 -19.50 21.09 -13.72
N ASP A 110 -19.30 20.40 -14.85
CA ASP A 110 -20.32 20.38 -15.90
C ASP A 110 -21.56 19.57 -15.43
N ASP A 111 -21.33 18.43 -14.76
CA ASP A 111 -22.38 17.57 -14.19
C ASP A 111 -23.10 18.22 -12.98
N VAL A 112 -22.38 18.96 -12.13
CA VAL A 112 -22.93 19.67 -10.97
C VAL A 112 -23.61 20.98 -11.36
N GLN A 113 -23.11 21.69 -12.37
CA GLN A 113 -23.81 22.84 -12.96
C GLN A 113 -25.15 22.39 -13.53
N ASP A 114 -25.20 21.27 -14.26
CA ASP A 114 -26.44 20.68 -14.77
C ASP A 114 -27.40 20.24 -13.63
N PHE A 115 -26.88 19.67 -12.53
CA PHE A 115 -27.67 19.28 -11.35
C PHE A 115 -28.22 20.47 -10.54
N LEU A 116 -27.41 21.52 -10.35
CA LEU A 116 -27.83 22.73 -9.65
C LEU A 116 -28.85 23.51 -10.50
N GLN A 117 -28.69 23.53 -11.82
CA GLN A 117 -29.66 24.12 -12.75
C GLN A 117 -30.96 23.30 -12.85
N SER A 118 -30.92 21.99 -12.58
CA SER A 118 -32.09 21.11 -12.57
C SER A 118 -32.84 21.04 -11.22
N GLY A 119 -32.41 21.82 -10.22
CA GLY A 119 -33.16 22.04 -8.98
C GLY A 119 -32.79 21.15 -7.79
N GLY A 120 -31.66 20.43 -7.83
CA GLY A 120 -31.04 19.82 -6.64
C GLY A 120 -31.79 18.63 -6.00
N GLY A 121 -32.87 18.13 -6.62
CA GLY A 121 -33.57 16.93 -6.16
C GLY A 121 -32.92 15.64 -6.66
N LEU A 122 -32.99 14.55 -5.90
CA LEU A 122 -32.47 13.23 -6.32
C LEU A 122 -33.06 12.73 -7.66
N GLY A 123 -34.27 13.18 -8.03
CA GLY A 123 -34.90 12.90 -9.33
C GLY A 123 -34.43 13.79 -10.49
N ALA A 124 -33.58 14.78 -10.23
CA ALA A 124 -33.00 15.70 -11.20
C ALA A 124 -31.55 15.34 -11.59
N LEU A 125 -31.01 14.29 -10.98
CA LEU A 125 -29.80 13.60 -11.44
C LEU A 125 -30.15 12.80 -12.69
N ASP A 126 -29.94 13.38 -13.87
CA ASP A 126 -29.95 12.63 -15.12
C ASP A 126 -28.70 11.76 -15.17
N LEU A 127 -28.81 10.56 -14.58
CA LEU A 127 -27.73 9.58 -14.56
C LEU A 127 -27.24 9.24 -15.98
N GLY A 128 -27.99 9.50 -17.06
CA GLY A 128 -27.51 9.30 -18.44
C GLY A 128 -26.50 10.36 -18.93
N LYS A 129 -26.37 11.50 -18.22
CA LYS A 129 -25.45 12.60 -18.57
C LYS A 129 -24.13 12.58 -17.78
N VAL A 130 -24.08 11.89 -16.64
CA VAL A 130 -22.92 11.83 -15.73
C VAL A 130 -21.80 10.92 -16.29
N ARG A 131 -21.20 11.27 -17.44
CA ARG A 131 -20.24 10.38 -18.15
C ARG A 131 -18.99 10.02 -17.36
N SER A 132 -18.73 10.70 -16.26
CA SER A 132 -17.70 10.35 -15.26
C SER A 132 -18.02 9.08 -14.46
N LEU A 133 -19.29 8.70 -14.35
CA LEU A 133 -19.80 7.48 -13.72
C LEU A 133 -20.26 6.44 -14.76
N ALA A 134 -19.82 6.57 -16.01
CA ALA A 134 -20.05 5.55 -17.01
C ALA A 134 -19.28 4.27 -16.65
N PRO A 135 -19.88 3.09 -16.86
CA PRO A 135 -21.18 2.89 -17.49
C PRO A 135 -22.34 2.99 -16.47
N PHE A 136 -23.56 3.27 -16.90
CA PHE A 136 -24.59 3.89 -16.05
C PHE A 136 -25.63 2.95 -15.44
N SER A 137 -25.62 1.68 -15.80
CA SER A 137 -26.67 0.78 -15.33
C SER A 137 -26.37 0.28 -13.93
N ALA A 138 -27.43 0.15 -13.12
CA ALA A 138 -27.33 -0.50 -11.81
C ALA A 138 -26.71 -1.91 -11.92
N SER A 139 -26.88 -2.63 -13.04
CA SER A 139 -26.19 -3.89 -13.32
C SER A 139 -24.67 -3.75 -13.47
N GLU A 140 -24.17 -2.77 -14.21
CA GLU A 140 -22.72 -2.61 -14.43
C GLU A 140 -21.98 -2.05 -13.20
N TRP A 141 -22.74 -1.38 -12.33
CA TRP A 141 -22.30 -1.00 -10.98
C TRP A 141 -22.39 -2.16 -9.98
N GLY A 142 -22.86 -3.32 -10.42
CA GLY A 142 -23.07 -4.49 -9.56
C GLY A 142 -24.13 -4.27 -8.49
N LEU A 143 -25.02 -3.28 -8.63
CA LEU A 143 -25.99 -2.93 -7.58
C LEU A 143 -26.99 -4.07 -7.30
N TYR A 144 -27.23 -4.93 -8.28
CA TYR A 144 -28.09 -6.11 -8.16
C TYR A 144 -27.36 -7.39 -7.72
N GLU A 145 -26.03 -7.35 -7.59
CA GLU A 145 -25.24 -8.50 -7.16
C GLU A 145 -25.46 -8.82 -5.67
N GLU A 146 -25.40 -10.10 -5.32
CA GLU A 146 -25.40 -10.51 -3.92
C GLU A 146 -24.24 -9.85 -3.17
N GLY A 147 -24.54 -9.27 -1.99
CA GLY A 147 -23.58 -8.56 -1.15
C GLY A 147 -23.40 -7.08 -1.48
N SER A 148 -23.95 -6.61 -2.61
CA SER A 148 -23.85 -5.22 -3.10
C SER A 148 -24.18 -4.17 -2.03
N PHE A 149 -25.37 -4.28 -1.42
CA PHE A 149 -25.81 -3.29 -0.42
C PHE A 149 -24.82 -3.17 0.74
N ARG A 150 -24.28 -4.29 1.23
CA ARG A 150 -23.32 -4.31 2.33
C ARG A 150 -22.00 -3.67 1.92
N TYR A 151 -21.48 -4.04 0.75
CA TYR A 151 -20.23 -3.51 0.21
C TYR A 151 -20.32 -2.00 -0.04
N TRP A 152 -21.33 -1.54 -0.76
CA TRP A 152 -21.52 -0.12 -1.07
C TRP A 152 -21.79 0.69 0.19
N SER A 153 -22.63 0.20 1.11
CA SER A 153 -22.88 0.90 2.37
C SER A 153 -21.60 1.07 3.19
N TYR A 154 -20.78 0.01 3.28
CA TYR A 154 -19.49 0.08 3.97
C TYR A 154 -18.57 1.15 3.35
N HIS A 155 -18.36 1.09 2.04
CA HIS A 155 -17.44 2.00 1.35
C HIS A 155 -17.92 3.45 1.34
N LEU A 156 -19.22 3.70 1.15
CA LEU A 156 -19.78 5.05 1.20
C LEU A 156 -19.70 5.65 2.61
N LEU A 157 -20.01 4.88 3.66
CA LEU A 157 -19.84 5.34 5.04
C LEU A 157 -18.37 5.59 5.38
N ARG A 158 -17.47 4.71 4.93
CA ARG A 158 -16.02 4.87 5.09
C ARG A 158 -15.51 6.14 4.40
N SER A 159 -15.89 6.37 3.15
CA SER A 159 -15.53 7.60 2.44
C SER A 159 -16.08 8.85 3.12
N GLY A 160 -17.35 8.83 3.55
CA GLY A 160 -17.94 9.92 4.31
C GLY A 160 -17.18 10.22 5.61
N PHE A 161 -16.77 9.18 6.34
CA PHE A 161 -15.94 9.30 7.55
C PHE A 161 -14.60 9.99 7.26
N PHE A 162 -13.86 9.56 6.23
CA PHE A 162 -12.56 10.14 5.90
C PHE A 162 -12.64 11.55 5.30
N VAL A 163 -13.73 11.86 4.57
CA VAL A 163 -14.05 13.23 4.14
C VAL A 163 -14.30 14.13 5.36
N ALA A 164 -15.06 13.66 6.35
CA ALA A 164 -15.30 14.40 7.59
C ALA A 164 -13.99 14.62 8.38
N GLN A 165 -13.10 13.63 8.40
CA GLN A 165 -11.77 13.76 8.98
C GLN A 165 -10.94 14.83 8.25
N ALA A 166 -10.93 14.82 6.90
CA ALA A 166 -10.27 15.85 6.09
C ALA A 166 -10.74 17.25 6.47
N ALA A 167 -12.06 17.41 6.58
CA ALA A 167 -12.69 18.65 7.00
C ALA A 167 -12.16 19.11 8.35
N ALA A 168 -12.29 18.25 9.36
CA ALA A 168 -11.90 18.55 10.73
C ALA A 168 -10.40 18.87 10.84
N GLY A 169 -9.54 18.21 10.06
CA GLY A 169 -8.11 18.52 9.98
C GLY A 169 -7.84 19.91 9.39
N ILE A 170 -8.54 20.29 8.32
CA ILE A 170 -8.46 21.64 7.73
C ILE A 170 -8.97 22.69 8.73
N THR A 171 -10.11 22.44 9.38
CA THR A 171 -10.66 23.32 10.42
C THR A 171 -9.72 23.49 11.60
N ALA A 172 -9.10 22.41 12.07
CA ALA A 172 -8.15 22.49 13.17
C ALA A 172 -6.90 23.31 12.77
N SER A 173 -6.56 23.36 11.47
CA SER A 173 -5.46 24.17 10.94
C SER A 173 -5.82 25.64 10.74
N GLN A 174 -7.06 25.94 10.36
CA GLN A 174 -7.58 27.28 10.13
C GLN A 174 -8.38 27.71 11.37
N ARG A 175 -7.84 28.60 12.22
CA ARG A 175 -8.53 29.07 13.45
C ARG A 175 -9.81 29.89 13.15
N THR A 176 -10.82 29.28 12.54
CA THR A 176 -12.10 29.89 12.12
C THR A 176 -13.28 29.07 12.62
N SER A 177 -14.41 29.74 12.85
CA SER A 177 -15.62 29.19 13.47
C SER A 177 -16.31 28.11 12.62
N SER A 178 -17.07 27.26 13.31
CA SER A 178 -17.66 26.01 12.79
C SER A 178 -18.62 26.16 11.59
N GLU A 179 -19.26 27.32 11.40
CA GLU A 179 -20.27 27.51 10.34
C GLU A 179 -19.66 27.85 8.96
N GLU A 180 -18.66 28.73 8.93
CA GLU A 180 -17.93 29.09 7.69
C GLU A 180 -17.16 27.88 7.13
N THR A 181 -16.78 26.97 8.03
CA THR A 181 -16.05 25.74 7.77
C THR A 181 -16.90 24.70 7.03
N SER A 182 -18.13 24.44 7.48
CA SER A 182 -19.05 23.50 6.80
C SER A 182 -19.36 23.98 5.37
N GLY A 183 -19.53 25.30 5.20
CA GLY A 183 -19.70 25.93 3.88
C GLY A 183 -18.47 25.79 2.98
N ARG A 184 -17.26 25.94 3.53
CA ARG A 184 -16.00 25.75 2.79
C ARG A 184 -15.68 24.30 2.46
N LEU A 185 -16.05 23.35 3.33
CA LEU A 185 -15.91 21.92 3.04
C LEU A 185 -16.85 21.50 1.91
N LEU A 186 -18.13 21.86 2.01
CA LEU A 186 -19.09 21.67 0.92
C LEU A 186 -18.58 22.36 -0.33
N ALA A 187 -18.12 23.61 -0.25
CA ALA A 187 -17.53 24.32 -1.38
C ALA A 187 -16.35 23.55 -1.99
N ASN A 188 -15.38 23.08 -1.20
CA ASN A 188 -14.21 22.32 -1.66
C ASN A 188 -14.56 20.94 -2.20
N LEU A 189 -15.53 20.24 -1.61
CA LEU A 189 -16.07 18.99 -2.14
C LEU A 189 -16.84 19.21 -3.44
N THR A 190 -17.49 20.37 -3.60
CA THR A 190 -18.13 20.81 -4.85
C THR A 190 -17.16 21.49 -5.82
N THR A 191 -15.89 21.72 -5.43
CA THR A 191 -14.89 22.16 -6.40
C THR A 191 -14.63 21.03 -7.39
N ASN A 192 -14.17 21.42 -8.58
CA ASN A 192 -13.70 20.48 -9.58
C ASN A 192 -12.72 19.43 -9.05
N ALA A 193 -11.84 19.79 -8.11
CA ALA A 193 -10.86 18.86 -7.55
C ALA A 193 -11.50 17.87 -6.55
N GLY A 194 -12.40 18.33 -5.68
CA GLY A 194 -13.08 17.49 -4.69
C GLY A 194 -14.02 16.47 -5.33
N LEU A 195 -14.83 16.93 -6.29
CA LEU A 195 -15.72 16.05 -7.05
C LEU A 195 -14.94 15.01 -7.87
N ARG A 196 -13.77 15.37 -8.41
CA ARG A 196 -12.89 14.44 -9.15
C ARG A 196 -12.41 13.28 -8.28
N LEU A 197 -11.91 13.58 -7.08
CA LEU A 197 -11.43 12.54 -6.17
C LEU A 197 -12.58 11.62 -5.71
N TYR A 198 -13.79 12.16 -5.59
CA TYR A 198 -14.96 11.39 -5.20
C TYR A 198 -15.44 10.46 -6.32
N THR A 199 -15.49 10.93 -7.59
CA THR A 199 -15.85 10.06 -8.73
C THR A 199 -14.80 8.96 -8.96
N GLU A 200 -13.52 9.28 -8.78
CA GLU A 200 -12.45 8.28 -8.76
C GLU A 200 -12.65 7.23 -7.67
N ALA A 201 -13.01 7.63 -6.46
CA ALA A 201 -13.32 6.71 -5.37
C ALA A 201 -14.48 5.77 -5.71
N LEU A 202 -15.58 6.30 -6.27
CA LEU A 202 -16.71 5.48 -6.70
C LEU A 202 -16.31 4.47 -7.78
N GLN A 203 -15.53 4.91 -8.76
CA GLN A 203 -15.06 4.05 -9.83
C GLN A 203 -14.06 2.99 -9.33
N MET A 204 -13.25 3.35 -8.33
CA MET A 204 -12.37 2.41 -7.66
C MET A 204 -13.17 1.35 -6.90
N PHE A 205 -14.19 1.74 -6.14
CA PHE A 205 -15.07 0.80 -5.45
C PHE A 205 -15.84 -0.11 -6.40
N ARG A 206 -16.26 0.40 -7.56
CA ARG A 206 -16.89 -0.42 -8.61
C ARG A 206 -15.94 -1.51 -9.11
N GLN A 207 -14.69 -1.16 -9.43
CA GLN A 207 -13.69 -2.14 -9.86
C GLN A 207 -13.34 -3.14 -8.76
N ASP A 208 -13.15 -2.68 -7.52
CA ASP A 208 -12.86 -3.57 -6.38
C ASP A 208 -14.02 -4.55 -6.14
N PHE A 209 -15.27 -4.09 -6.22
CA PHE A 209 -16.44 -4.96 -6.13
C PHE A 209 -16.50 -5.97 -7.28
N ALA A 210 -16.25 -5.53 -8.52
CA ALA A 210 -16.23 -6.41 -9.68
C ALA A 210 -15.16 -7.51 -9.53
N ASN A 211 -13.98 -7.19 -9.00
CA ASN A 211 -12.94 -8.17 -8.72
C ASN A 211 -13.38 -9.19 -7.64
N ILE A 212 -14.03 -8.72 -6.58
CA ILE A 212 -14.59 -9.59 -5.53
C ILE A 212 -15.64 -10.54 -6.12
N LYS A 213 -16.56 -10.01 -6.94
CA LYS A 213 -17.59 -10.82 -7.60
C LYS A 213 -17.03 -11.80 -8.62
N ALA A 214 -15.94 -11.45 -9.29
CA ALA A 214 -15.20 -12.36 -10.15
C ALA A 214 -14.41 -13.44 -9.38
N GLY A 215 -14.43 -13.40 -8.03
CA GLY A 215 -13.72 -14.35 -7.18
C GLY A 215 -12.20 -14.15 -7.16
N ALA A 216 -11.71 -12.98 -7.56
CA ALA A 216 -10.28 -12.68 -7.52
C ALA A 216 -9.75 -12.64 -6.08
N TYR A 217 -10.55 -12.11 -5.15
CA TYR A 217 -10.28 -12.05 -3.71
C TYR A 217 -11.58 -11.90 -2.91
N ARG A 218 -11.50 -12.10 -1.60
CA ARG A 218 -12.59 -12.02 -0.63
C ARG A 218 -13.00 -10.57 -0.38
N GLU A 219 -14.22 -10.39 0.10
CA GLU A 219 -14.65 -9.11 0.67
C GLU A 219 -13.72 -8.68 1.82
N PRO A 220 -13.54 -7.37 2.04
CA PRO A 220 -12.73 -6.87 3.14
C PRO A 220 -13.12 -7.47 4.50
N TYR A 221 -12.18 -8.10 5.19
CA TYR A 221 -12.39 -8.66 6.54
C TYR A 221 -12.88 -7.65 7.57
N ASP A 222 -12.62 -6.37 7.34
CA ASP A 222 -13.00 -5.26 8.20
C ASP A 222 -14.36 -4.64 7.86
N MET A 223 -15.14 -5.28 6.97
CA MET A 223 -16.57 -5.00 6.81
C MET A 223 -17.41 -5.59 7.94
N ASP A 224 -16.89 -6.57 8.70
CA ASP A 224 -17.59 -7.13 9.86
C ASP A 224 -17.70 -6.08 10.98
N PRO A 225 -18.90 -5.67 11.41
CA PRO A 225 -19.10 -4.70 12.50
C PRO A 225 -18.45 -5.08 13.83
N ARG A 226 -18.09 -6.36 14.01
CA ARG A 226 -17.37 -6.86 15.20
C ARG A 226 -15.87 -6.60 15.12
N HIS A 227 -15.36 -6.24 13.96
CA HIS A 227 -13.95 -5.98 13.74
C HIS A 227 -13.49 -4.73 14.52
N ARG A 228 -12.22 -4.71 14.96
CA ARG A 228 -11.66 -3.62 15.77
C ARG A 228 -11.78 -2.24 15.11
N GLN A 229 -11.90 -2.17 13.78
CA GLN A 229 -12.07 -0.92 13.05
C GLN A 229 -13.40 -0.22 13.36
N PHE A 230 -14.41 -0.96 13.84
CA PHE A 230 -15.67 -0.38 14.32
C PHE A 230 -15.65 -0.07 15.83
N SER A 231 -14.58 -0.42 16.55
CA SER A 231 -14.50 -0.12 17.98
C SER A 231 -14.44 1.41 18.19
N PRO A 232 -15.36 2.00 18.98
CA PRO A 232 -15.36 3.43 19.23
C PRO A 232 -14.04 3.94 19.80
N SER A 233 -13.41 3.15 20.69
CA SER A 233 -12.11 3.49 21.28
C SER A 233 -10.98 3.48 20.25
N PHE A 234 -11.03 2.58 19.26
CA PHE A 234 -10.03 2.51 18.20
C PHE A 234 -10.18 3.68 17.25
N ILE A 235 -11.40 3.97 16.81
CA ILE A 235 -11.73 5.10 15.94
C ILE A 235 -11.30 6.41 16.62
N LEU A 236 -11.73 6.64 17.88
CA LEU A 236 -11.40 7.86 18.61
C LEU A 236 -9.89 8.08 18.73
N ARG A 237 -9.12 7.04 19.08
CA ARG A 237 -7.65 7.14 19.17
C ARG A 237 -7.00 7.51 17.84
N ARG A 238 -7.47 6.93 16.72
CA ARG A 238 -6.96 7.24 15.38
C ARG A 238 -7.34 8.67 14.96
N THR A 239 -8.59 9.05 15.22
CA THR A 239 -9.09 10.41 14.95
C THR A 239 -8.30 11.46 15.72
N LEU A 240 -8.12 11.30 17.04
CA LEU A 240 -7.37 12.26 17.84
C LEU A 240 -5.92 12.41 17.36
N ARG A 241 -5.25 11.30 17.04
CA ARG A 241 -3.90 11.32 16.49
C ARG A 241 -3.83 12.07 15.16
N PHE A 242 -4.78 11.83 14.27
CA PHE A 242 -4.85 12.54 12.98
C PHE A 242 -5.12 14.04 13.17
N LEU A 243 -6.07 14.42 14.03
CA LEU A 243 -6.40 15.82 14.29
C LEU A 243 -5.26 16.57 15.00
N GLU A 244 -4.44 15.87 15.77
CA GLU A 244 -3.24 16.44 16.36
C GLU A 244 -2.15 16.72 15.30
N GLU A 245 -1.99 15.80 14.35
CA GLU A 245 -0.96 15.88 13.32
C GLU A 245 -1.32 16.81 12.16
N ALA A 246 -2.56 16.77 11.68
CA ALA A 246 -2.98 17.45 10.46
C ALA A 246 -2.68 18.96 10.45
N PRO A 247 -2.95 19.75 11.52
CA PRO A 247 -2.61 21.17 11.56
C PRO A 247 -1.11 21.45 11.43
N ARG A 248 -0.27 20.62 12.05
CA ARG A 248 1.20 20.77 12.03
C ARG A 248 1.72 20.50 10.62
N THR A 249 1.26 19.42 10.01
CA THR A 249 1.60 19.04 8.63
C THR A 249 1.15 20.06 7.62
N LEU A 250 -0.08 20.57 7.72
CA LEU A 250 -0.60 21.60 6.82
C LEU A 250 0.18 22.92 6.96
N LYS A 251 0.50 23.33 8.19
CA LYS A 251 1.34 24.51 8.44
C LYS A 251 2.72 24.36 7.78
N ARG A 252 3.45 23.29 8.11
CA ARG A 252 4.79 23.00 7.57
C ARG A 252 4.78 22.94 6.03
N ARG A 253 3.76 22.29 5.45
CA ARG A 253 3.56 22.24 3.99
C ARG A 253 3.34 23.62 3.38
N SER A 254 2.53 24.48 4.02
CA SER A 254 2.26 25.84 3.54
C SER A 254 3.50 26.75 3.59
N GLU A 255 4.36 26.52 4.58
CA GLU A 255 5.62 27.27 4.76
C GLU A 255 6.75 26.71 3.87
N GLY A 256 6.59 25.50 3.33
CA GLY A 256 7.64 24.80 2.58
C GLY A 256 8.82 24.40 3.46
N VAL A 257 8.63 24.37 4.78
CA VAL A 257 9.68 24.08 5.77
C VAL A 257 9.39 22.73 6.41
N ALA A 258 10.20 21.73 6.05
CA ALA A 258 10.28 20.46 6.77
C ALA A 258 10.93 20.69 8.14
N GLU A 259 10.50 19.94 9.15
CA GLU A 259 11.22 19.92 10.42
C GLU A 259 12.45 19.00 10.34
N ASP A 260 13.33 19.12 11.32
CA ASP A 260 14.45 18.21 11.48
C ASP A 260 13.96 16.85 12.01
N VAL A 261 14.63 15.77 11.65
CA VAL A 261 14.28 14.42 12.12
C VAL A 261 15.10 14.02 13.35
N TRP A 262 14.51 13.18 14.20
CA TRP A 262 15.13 12.72 15.44
C TRP A 262 16.34 11.79 15.21
N LEU A 263 16.38 11.08 14.08
CA LEU A 263 17.45 10.15 13.72
C LEU A 263 18.27 10.71 12.56
N LYS A 264 19.59 10.77 12.73
CA LYS A 264 20.57 11.08 11.68
C LYS A 264 21.60 9.96 11.63
N SER A 265 21.65 9.25 10.52
CA SER A 265 22.54 8.09 10.38
C SER A 265 23.12 7.98 8.96
N PRO A 266 24.44 7.80 8.81
CA PRO A 266 25.05 7.54 7.52
C PRO A 266 24.75 6.13 6.98
N LEU A 267 24.08 5.28 7.77
CA LEU A 267 23.70 3.92 7.36
C LEU A 267 22.51 3.90 6.40
N TYR A 268 21.72 4.97 6.35
CA TYR A 268 20.57 5.08 5.46
C TYR A 268 20.77 6.23 4.45
N PRO A 269 20.16 6.13 3.26
CA PRO A 269 20.12 7.24 2.32
C PRO A 269 19.56 8.53 2.93
N GLU A 270 20.10 9.67 2.49
CA GLU A 270 19.66 11.01 2.92
C GLU A 270 18.14 11.22 2.73
N TYR A 271 17.56 10.56 1.74
CA TYR A 271 16.12 10.54 1.50
C TYR A 271 15.29 10.13 2.74
N TYR A 272 15.79 9.24 3.61
CA TYR A 272 15.09 8.83 4.83
C TYR A 272 15.39 9.72 6.04
N MET A 273 16.30 10.67 5.90
CA MET A 273 16.71 11.62 6.94
C MET A 273 15.93 12.94 6.83
N ASN A 274 14.65 12.85 6.47
CA ASN A 274 13.75 13.99 6.33
C ASN A 274 12.33 13.66 6.82
N THR A 275 11.52 14.71 6.99
CA THR A 275 10.10 14.53 7.21
C THR A 275 9.36 14.22 5.92
N TRP A 276 8.85 13.00 5.82
CA TRP A 276 7.97 12.57 4.74
C TRP A 276 6.66 13.36 4.76
N HIS A 277 6.28 13.97 3.63
CA HIS A 277 5.05 14.78 3.51
C HIS A 277 4.84 15.84 4.61
N PHE A 278 5.92 16.39 5.18
CA PHE A 278 5.86 17.31 6.32
C PHE A 278 5.24 16.72 7.59
N GLN A 279 5.25 15.39 7.75
CA GLN A 279 4.74 14.69 8.92
C GLN A 279 5.78 14.67 10.05
N THR A 280 5.32 14.76 11.29
CA THR A 280 6.16 14.84 12.48
C THR A 280 7.10 13.65 12.59
N ASP A 281 8.34 13.89 12.99
CA ASP A 281 9.45 12.95 13.21
C ASP A 281 9.94 12.14 11.99
N GLY A 282 9.28 12.27 10.83
CA GLY A 282 9.71 11.68 9.56
C GLY A 282 9.62 10.17 9.42
N TRP A 283 10.37 9.60 8.48
CA TRP A 283 10.24 8.22 7.99
C TRP A 283 10.42 7.14 9.06
N LEU A 284 11.40 7.32 9.94
CA LEU A 284 11.86 6.29 10.87
C LEU A 284 11.17 6.38 12.24
N SER A 285 10.09 7.16 12.36
CA SER A 285 9.37 7.33 13.62
C SER A 285 8.14 6.42 13.74
N SER A 286 8.06 5.68 14.85
CA SER A 286 6.86 4.92 15.20
C SER A 286 5.64 5.82 15.43
N THR A 287 5.84 7.06 15.88
CA THR A 287 4.76 8.03 16.07
C THR A 287 4.16 8.44 14.72
N SER A 288 5.04 8.77 13.77
CA SER A 288 4.73 9.07 12.37
C SER A 288 4.01 7.90 11.69
N ALA A 289 4.55 6.68 11.78
CA ALA A 289 3.91 5.48 11.24
C ALA A 289 2.49 5.27 11.83
N GLY A 290 2.26 5.63 13.09
CA GLY A 290 0.98 5.46 13.76
C GLY A 290 -0.16 6.36 13.25
N VAL A 291 0.11 7.45 12.54
CA VAL A 291 -0.92 8.31 11.93
C VAL A 291 -1.07 8.08 10.42
N TYR A 292 -0.05 7.48 9.79
CA TYR A 292 0.08 7.33 8.34
C TYR A 292 -1.20 6.80 7.66
N GLU A 293 -1.72 5.65 8.10
CA GLU A 293 -2.93 5.06 7.51
C GLU A 293 -4.14 5.98 7.54
N THR A 294 -4.33 6.76 8.62
CA THR A 294 -5.45 7.70 8.69
C THR A 294 -5.21 8.88 7.77
N SER A 295 -3.97 9.39 7.69
CA SER A 295 -3.61 10.48 6.78
C SER A 295 -3.81 10.11 5.31
N THR A 296 -3.37 8.92 4.90
CA THR A 296 -3.46 8.47 3.51
C THR A 296 -4.89 8.07 3.14
N GLU A 297 -5.63 7.40 4.03
CA GLU A 297 -7.06 7.17 3.79
C GLU A 297 -7.85 8.48 3.69
N THR A 298 -7.52 9.48 4.51
CA THR A 298 -8.08 10.83 4.36
C THR A 298 -7.71 11.46 3.02
N LEU A 299 -6.46 11.35 2.57
CA LEU A 299 -5.99 11.87 1.29
C LEU A 299 -6.72 11.23 0.10
N PHE A 300 -6.97 9.91 0.17
CA PHE A 300 -7.61 9.13 -0.87
C PHE A 300 -9.12 8.93 -0.65
N LEU A 301 -9.75 9.71 0.24
CA LEU A 301 -11.19 9.67 0.51
C LEU A 301 -11.72 8.27 0.89
N GLY A 302 -10.95 7.49 1.64
CA GLY A 302 -11.32 6.16 2.14
C GLY A 302 -11.11 5.02 1.15
N GLN A 303 -10.47 5.26 0.00
CA GLN A 303 -10.29 4.26 -1.05
C GLN A 303 -8.92 3.55 -1.01
N GLN A 304 -7.99 3.92 -0.12
CA GLN A 304 -6.63 3.37 -0.15
C GLN A 304 -6.64 1.84 -0.03
N ASP A 305 -7.39 1.30 0.93
CA ASP A 305 -7.51 -0.14 1.12
C ASP A 305 -8.07 -0.85 -0.14
N ALA A 306 -9.03 -0.24 -0.84
CA ALA A 306 -9.59 -0.78 -2.08
C ALA A 306 -8.57 -0.76 -3.22
N MET A 307 -7.78 0.33 -3.33
CA MET A 307 -6.68 0.40 -4.29
C MET A 307 -5.64 -0.70 -4.04
N GLN A 308 -5.21 -0.88 -2.78
CA GLN A 308 -4.21 -1.88 -2.42
C GLN A 308 -4.69 -3.32 -2.69
N ARG A 309 -5.96 -3.63 -2.45
CA ARG A 309 -6.52 -4.96 -2.75
C ARG A 309 -6.44 -5.34 -4.23
N THR A 310 -6.38 -4.38 -5.16
CA THR A 310 -6.22 -4.70 -6.58
C THR A 310 -4.92 -5.44 -6.89
N THR A 311 -3.89 -5.29 -6.04
CA THR A 311 -2.65 -6.08 -6.13
C THR A 311 -2.87 -7.57 -5.87
N LEU A 312 -3.98 -7.96 -5.23
CA LEU A 312 -4.35 -9.37 -5.06
C LEU A 312 -4.78 -10.04 -6.38
N VAL A 313 -5.17 -9.29 -7.41
CA VAL A 313 -5.62 -9.89 -8.68
C VAL A 313 -4.52 -10.72 -9.36
N PRO A 314 -3.34 -10.16 -9.68
CA PRO A 314 -2.26 -10.97 -10.24
C PRO A 314 -1.74 -12.03 -9.27
N LEU A 315 -1.75 -11.75 -7.95
CA LEU A 315 -1.31 -12.72 -6.94
C LEU A 315 -2.23 -13.94 -6.87
N SER A 316 -3.56 -13.73 -6.90
CA SER A 316 -4.57 -14.78 -6.95
C SER A 316 -4.44 -15.62 -8.22
N GLY A 317 -4.21 -14.97 -9.36
CA GLY A 317 -3.90 -15.66 -10.62
C GLY A 317 -2.66 -16.57 -10.51
N HIS A 318 -1.58 -16.06 -9.90
CA HIS A 318 -0.33 -16.82 -9.73
C HIS A 318 -0.47 -18.01 -8.77
N LEU A 319 -1.23 -17.85 -7.69
CA LEU A 319 -1.40 -18.87 -6.64
C LEU A 319 -2.51 -19.88 -6.93
N LYS A 320 -3.33 -19.64 -7.95
CA LYS A 320 -4.45 -20.52 -8.32
C LYS A 320 -3.99 -21.96 -8.55
N GLY A 321 -4.61 -22.90 -7.83
CA GLY A 321 -4.33 -24.34 -7.92
C GLY A 321 -3.03 -24.80 -7.23
N ARG A 322 -2.30 -23.90 -6.54
CA ARG A 322 -1.12 -24.27 -5.75
C ARG A 322 -1.51 -24.69 -4.34
N ASP A 323 -0.68 -25.51 -3.72
CA ASP A 323 -0.74 -25.76 -2.28
C ASP A 323 -0.26 -24.52 -1.52
N LEU A 324 -1.19 -23.83 -0.86
CA LEU A 324 -0.92 -22.59 -0.14
C LEU A 324 0.00 -22.82 1.07
N ALA A 325 -0.02 -24.00 1.71
CA ALA A 325 0.84 -24.29 2.86
C ALA A 325 2.34 -24.29 2.49
N GLY A 326 2.65 -24.64 1.23
CA GLY A 326 4.01 -24.56 0.67
C GLY A 326 4.40 -23.18 0.14
N CYS A 327 3.45 -22.24 0.04
CA CYS A 327 3.68 -20.94 -0.57
C CYS A 327 4.32 -19.95 0.43
N LYS A 328 5.34 -19.23 -0.04
CA LYS A 328 6.04 -18.16 0.70
C LYS A 328 5.88 -16.85 -0.06
N ILE A 329 5.35 -15.84 0.61
CA ILE A 329 5.10 -14.50 0.07
C ILE A 329 5.93 -13.52 0.90
N MET A 330 6.69 -12.64 0.24
CA MET A 330 7.43 -11.57 0.89
C MET A 330 6.88 -10.22 0.43
N GLU A 331 6.45 -9.39 1.38
CA GLU A 331 6.11 -7.99 1.14
C GLU A 331 7.31 -7.13 1.51
N LEU A 332 7.92 -6.49 0.50
CA LEU A 332 9.00 -5.52 0.67
C LEU A 332 8.40 -4.12 0.78
N ALA A 333 8.95 -3.31 1.69
CA ALA A 333 8.41 -1.99 2.02
C ALA A 333 6.94 -2.08 2.46
N CYS A 334 6.65 -3.00 3.39
CA CYS A 334 5.29 -3.32 3.82
C CYS A 334 4.60 -2.21 4.64
N GLY A 335 5.33 -1.15 5.01
CA GLY A 335 4.85 -0.06 5.85
C GLY A 335 4.25 -0.60 7.14
N THR A 336 3.00 -0.24 7.41
CA THR A 336 2.28 -0.70 8.62
C THR A 336 1.87 -2.18 8.59
N GLY A 337 2.15 -2.89 7.49
CA GLY A 337 1.71 -4.25 7.22
C GLY A 337 0.23 -4.33 6.81
N ARG A 338 -0.36 -3.21 6.36
CA ARG A 338 -1.78 -3.13 5.98
C ARG A 338 -2.13 -4.07 4.84
N PHE A 339 -1.31 -4.13 3.80
CA PHE A 339 -1.55 -5.01 2.66
C PHE A 339 -1.33 -6.49 3.02
N ALA A 340 -0.32 -6.81 3.86
CA ALA A 340 -0.13 -8.15 4.41
C ALA A 340 -1.39 -8.73 5.09
N THR A 341 -2.22 -7.90 5.72
CA THR A 341 -3.48 -8.40 6.31
C THR A 341 -4.46 -8.84 5.23
N PHE A 342 -4.53 -8.16 4.08
CA PHE A 342 -5.34 -8.61 2.94
C PHE A 342 -4.79 -9.89 2.32
N VAL A 343 -3.47 -10.02 2.23
CA VAL A 343 -2.83 -11.26 1.78
C VAL A 343 -3.18 -12.42 2.71
N LYS A 344 -3.07 -12.25 4.04
CA LYS A 344 -3.40 -13.30 5.00
C LYS A 344 -4.89 -13.64 5.07
N ASP A 345 -5.77 -12.68 4.83
CA ASP A 345 -7.22 -12.91 4.76
C ASP A 345 -7.59 -13.79 3.55
N ASN A 346 -6.90 -13.60 2.42
CA ASN A 346 -7.13 -14.34 1.18
C ASN A 346 -6.37 -15.67 1.09
N PHE A 347 -5.16 -15.72 1.66
CA PHE A 347 -4.25 -16.87 1.62
C PHE A 347 -3.79 -17.25 3.05
N PRO A 348 -4.71 -17.76 3.89
CA PRO A 348 -4.44 -17.98 5.32
C PRO A 348 -3.35 -19.03 5.59
N ASP A 349 -3.13 -19.97 4.67
CA ASP A 349 -2.12 -21.01 4.84
C ASP A 349 -0.74 -20.62 4.29
N ALA A 350 -0.66 -19.55 3.48
CA ALA A 350 0.61 -19.06 2.97
C ALA A 350 1.46 -18.42 4.09
N THR A 351 2.77 -18.65 4.04
CA THR A 351 3.73 -17.98 4.90
C THR A 351 4.01 -16.58 4.36
N VAL A 352 3.65 -15.54 5.11
CA VAL A 352 3.87 -14.14 4.71
C VAL A 352 4.98 -13.54 5.56
N THR A 353 6.04 -13.06 4.89
CA THR A 353 7.15 -12.31 5.50
C THR A 353 7.01 -10.83 5.14
N CYS A 354 7.01 -9.96 6.14
CA CYS A 354 6.90 -8.51 5.95
C CYS A 354 8.26 -7.88 6.28
N LEU A 355 8.82 -7.11 5.37
CA LEU A 355 10.09 -6.42 5.56
C LEU A 355 9.93 -4.93 5.24
N ASP A 356 10.30 -4.09 6.20
CA ASP A 356 10.33 -2.63 6.06
C ASP A 356 11.64 -2.06 6.66
N MET A 357 11.89 -0.77 6.43
CA MET A 357 13.06 -0.07 6.99
C MET A 357 12.78 0.57 8.36
N SER A 358 11.50 0.74 8.71
CA SER A 358 11.01 1.46 9.89
C SER A 358 11.06 0.69 11.20
#